data_AF-A0A150KD14-F1
#
_entry.id   AF-A0A150KD14-F1
#
_cell.length_a   1.000
_cell.length_b   1.000
_cell.length_c   1.000
_cell.angle_alpha   90.00
_cell.angle_beta   90.00
_cell.angle_gamma   90.00
#
_symmetry.space_group_name_H-M   'P 1'
#
loop_
_entity.id
_entity.type
_entity.pdbx_description
1 polymer ?
#
loop_
_entity_poly.entity_id
_entity_poly.type
_entity_poly.pdbx_seq_one_letter_code
_entity_poly.pdbx_strand_id
1 'polypeptide(L)' 'MNELGLALPLRNEKPRDCGITILIDNGIPLNLFKDTIDSAAPYVDFVKFGWGTSVVSRHLEEKIDHLTKRHCLLFRRHFI' A
#
# COMPACT_ATOMS: atom_id res chain seq x y z
N MET A 1 4.05 18.99 23.21
CA MET A 1 5.02 17.93 23.58
C MET A 1 4.38 16.62 23.15
N ASN A 2 5.00 15.83 22.25
CA ASN A 2 4.49 14.47 22.00
C ASN A 2 4.70 13.66 23.28
N GLU A 3 3.64 13.03 23.79
CA GLU A 3 3.60 12.40 25.12
C GLU A 3 4.63 11.27 25.34
N LEU A 4 5.30 10.81 24.28
CA LEU A 4 6.25 9.69 24.28
C LEU A 4 7.73 10.11 24.35
N GLY A 5 8.03 11.41 24.42
CA GLY A 5 9.41 11.91 24.63
C GLY A 5 10.39 11.72 23.46
N LEU A 6 9.97 11.10 22.35
CA LEU A 6 10.78 10.93 21.15
C LEU A 6 10.69 12.14 20.22
N ALA A 7 11.85 12.68 19.84
CA ALA A 7 11.96 13.67 18.76
C ALA A 7 11.97 12.94 17.41
N LEU A 8 10.80 12.87 16.77
CA LEU A 8 10.63 12.23 15.45
C LEU A 8 10.58 13.28 14.33
N PRO A 9 11.05 12.96 13.12
CA PRO A 9 10.87 13.84 11.98
C PRO A 9 9.39 13.97 11.61
N LEU A 10 9.03 15.13 11.07
CA LEU A 10 7.70 15.34 10.49
C LEU A 10 7.55 14.45 9.26
N ARG A 11 6.38 13.80 9.13
CA ARG A 11 5.99 13.01 7.96
C ARG A 11 4.73 13.61 7.38
N ASN A 12 4.68 13.75 6.06
CA ASN A 12 3.49 14.22 5.36
C ASN A 12 2.29 13.31 5.63
N GLU A 13 1.11 13.90 5.72
CA GLU A 13 -0.16 13.19 5.83
C GLU A 13 -0.64 12.72 4.45
N LYS A 14 -1.56 11.75 4.42
CA LYS A 14 -2.18 11.31 3.17
C LYS A 14 -3.27 12.31 2.76
N PRO A 15 -3.45 12.59 1.44
CA PRO A 15 -2.66 12.12 0.31
C PRO A 15 -1.28 12.80 0.24
N ARG A 16 -0.22 12.00 0.08
CA ARG A 16 1.17 12.47 0.11
C ARG A 16 1.66 12.87 -1.28
N ASP A 17 2.34 13.99 -1.34
CA ASP A 17 3.08 14.50 -2.50
C ASP A 17 4.61 14.28 -2.37
N CYS A 18 5.12 14.21 -1.14
CA CYS A 18 6.51 13.83 -0.85
C CYS A 18 6.60 12.76 0.25
N GLY A 19 7.72 12.01 0.28
CA GLY A 19 7.89 10.88 1.20
C GLY A 19 7.00 9.67 0.86
N ILE A 20 6.68 9.48 -0.42
CA ILE A 20 5.78 8.44 -0.94
C ILE A 20 6.39 7.05 -0.73
N THR A 21 5.61 6.15 -0.11
CA THR A 21 5.95 4.74 0.01
C THR A 21 5.19 3.91 -1.02
N ILE A 22 5.92 3.16 -1.85
CA ILE A 22 5.33 2.21 -2.81
C ILE A 22 5.71 0.79 -2.38
N LEU A 23 4.74 -0.03 -2.00
CA LEU A 23 4.92 -1.44 -1.69
C LEU A 23 4.76 -2.29 -2.95
N ILE A 24 5.54 -3.37 -3.08
CA ILE A 24 5.40 -4.33 -4.17
C ILE A 24 4.76 -5.64 -3.68
N ASP A 25 3.66 -6.06 -4.30
CA ASP A 25 3.03 -7.35 -4.06
C ASP A 25 3.52 -8.37 -5.10
N ASN A 26 4.38 -9.29 -4.66
CA ASN A 26 4.96 -10.34 -5.50
C ASN A 26 4.05 -11.59 -5.64
N GLY A 27 2.75 -11.48 -5.35
CA GLY A 27 1.79 -12.58 -5.43
C GLY A 27 1.50 -13.24 -4.08
N ILE A 28 1.51 -12.46 -2.99
CA ILE A 28 1.22 -13.01 -1.66
C ILE A 28 -0.26 -13.45 -1.53
N PRO A 29 -0.59 -14.42 -0.64
CA PRO A 29 -1.96 -14.83 -0.41
C PRO A 29 -2.88 -13.68 0.02
N LEU A 30 -4.17 -13.79 -0.30
CA LEU A 30 -5.16 -12.73 -0.05
C LEU A 30 -5.24 -12.28 1.41
N ASN A 31 -5.30 -13.20 2.36
CA ASN A 31 -5.45 -12.83 3.77
C ASN A 31 -4.18 -12.16 4.31
N LEU A 32 -3.00 -12.68 3.94
CA LEU A 32 -1.73 -12.04 4.29
C LEU A 32 -1.63 -10.62 3.71
N PHE A 33 -2.12 -10.42 2.49
CA PHE A 33 -2.23 -9.10 1.89
C PHE A 33 -3.15 -8.18 2.69
N LYS A 34 -4.35 -8.65 3.05
CA LYS A 34 -5.32 -7.87 3.81
C LYS A 34 -4.76 -7.45 5.17
N ASP A 35 -4.17 -8.40 5.89
CA ASP A 35 -3.56 -8.17 7.22
C ASP A 35 -2.39 -7.17 7.13
N THR A 36 -1.55 -7.30 6.09
CA THR A 36 -0.42 -6.38 5.86
C THR A 36 -0.91 -4.96 5.61
N ILE A 37 -1.91 -4.79 4.74
CA ILE A 37 -2.46 -3.46 4.43
C ILE A 37 -3.19 -2.89 5.65
N ASP A 38 -3.91 -3.70 6.41
CA ASP A 38 -4.63 -3.23 7.59
C ASP A 38 -3.68 -2.71 8.67
N SER A 39 -2.55 -3.38 8.86
CA SER A 39 -1.52 -2.97 9.82
C SER A 39 -0.71 -1.75 9.33
N ALA A 40 -0.37 -1.69 8.05
CA ALA A 40 0.57 -0.73 7.50
C ALA A 40 -0.06 0.42 6.69
N ALA A 41 -1.39 0.47 6.55
CA ALA A 41 -2.11 1.47 5.75
C ALA A 41 -1.68 2.92 5.99
N PRO A 42 -1.40 3.39 7.23
CA PRO A 42 -0.95 4.76 7.44
C PRO A 42 0.37 5.09 6.73
N TYR A 43 1.22 4.08 6.47
CA TYR A 43 2.59 4.25 5.98
C TYR A 43 2.81 3.88 4.51
N VAL A 44 1.83 3.23 3.87
CA VAL A 44 1.88 2.80 2.46
C VAL A 44 0.97 3.69 1.62
N ASP A 45 1.47 4.29 0.54
CA ASP A 45 0.67 5.18 -0.32
C ASP A 45 0.17 4.45 -1.56
N PHE A 46 1.06 3.66 -2.18
CA PHE A 46 0.72 2.87 -3.34
C PHE A 46 1.15 1.42 -3.18
N VAL A 47 0.42 0.52 -3.85
CA VAL A 47 0.84 -0.87 -4.04
C VAL A 47 0.97 -1.16 -5.52
N LYS A 48 2.12 -1.71 -5.92
CA LYS A 48 2.39 -2.21 -7.26
C LYS A 48 2.31 -3.73 -7.24
N PHE A 49 1.44 -4.33 -8.03
CA PHE A 49 1.54 -5.77 -8.29
C PHE A 49 2.81 -6.03 -9.11
N GLY A 50 3.64 -6.97 -8.65
CA GLY A 50 4.85 -7.40 -9.32
C GLY A 50 4.60 -7.83 -10.77
N TRP A 51 5.69 -7.95 -11.53
CA TRP A 51 5.64 -8.25 -12.96
C TRP A 51 4.88 -9.54 -13.22
N GLY A 52 3.78 -9.47 -13.97
CA GLY A 52 2.95 -10.62 -14.32
C GLY A 52 2.14 -11.23 -13.17
N THR A 53 2.31 -10.79 -11.92
CA THR A 53 1.59 -11.39 -10.77
C THR A 53 0.11 -11.05 -10.79
N SER A 54 -0.26 -9.88 -11.33
CA SER A 54 -1.66 -9.50 -11.55
C SER A 54 -2.39 -10.45 -12.51
N VAL A 55 -1.70 -11.00 -13.52
CA VAL A 55 -2.30 -11.89 -14.53
C VAL A 55 -2.68 -13.25 -13.93
N VAL A 56 -1.90 -13.73 -12.96
CA VAL A 56 -2.09 -15.07 -12.36
C VAL A 56 -2.79 -15.03 -11.00
N SER A 57 -3.02 -13.84 -10.43
CA SER A 57 -3.65 -13.67 -9.13
C SER A 57 -5.17 -13.82 -9.22
N ARG A 58 -5.70 -14.91 -8.65
CA ARG A 58 -7.15 -15.19 -8.60
C ARG A 58 -7.98 -14.16 -7.84
N HIS A 59 -7.35 -13.40 -6.93
CA HIS A 59 -8.03 -12.45 -6.04
C HIS A 59 -7.62 -10.99 -6.31
N LEU A 60 -7.26 -10.67 -7.56
CA LEU A 60 -6.77 -9.34 -7.92
C LEU A 60 -7.79 -8.24 -7.58
N GLU A 61 -9.07 -8.43 -7.93
CA GLU A 61 -10.14 -7.46 -7.66
C GLU A 61 -10.34 -7.21 -6.16
N GLU A 62 -10.36 -8.28 -5.37
CA GLU A 62 -10.47 -8.18 -3.91
C GLU A 62 -9.31 -7.41 -3.28
N LYS A 63 -8.09 -7.61 -3.80
CA LYS A 63 -6.92 -6.84 -3.34
C LYS A 63 -7.05 -5.36 -3.69
N ILE A 64 -7.51 -5.03 -4.89
CA ILE A 64 -7.69 -3.64 -5.34
C ILE A 64 -8.80 -2.94 -4.52
N ASP A 65 -9.91 -3.62 -4.27
CA ASP A 65 -10.99 -3.10 -3.41
C ASP A 65 -10.50 -2.86 -1.98
N HIS A 66 -9.74 -3.81 -1.42
CA HIS A 66 -9.15 -3.67 -0.09
C HIS A 66 -8.23 -2.45 0.01
N LEU A 67 -7.35 -2.24 -0.99
CA LEU A 67 -6.47 -1.07 -1.06
C LEU A 67 -7.25 0.24 -1.05
N THR A 68 -8.28 0.34 -1.90
CA THR A 68 -9.09 1.55 -2.08
C THR A 68 -9.76 1.96 -0.77
N LYS A 69 -10.30 0.98 -0.03
CA LYS A 69 -10.92 1.18 1.29
C LYS A 69 -9.96 1.70 2.37
N ARG A 70 -8.64 1.54 2.20
CA ARG A 70 -7.59 1.97 3.16
C ARG A 70 -6.80 3.20 2.68
N HIS A 71 -7.31 3.92 1.69
CA HIS A 71 -6.61 5.06 1.07
C HIS A 71 -5.19 4.68 0.62
N CYS A 72 -5.01 3.44 0.15
CA CYS A 72 -3.82 2.97 -0.55
C CYS A 72 -4.22 2.80 -2.02
N LEU A 73 -3.46 3.38 -2.93
CA LEU A 73 -3.83 3.36 -4.34
C LEU A 73 -3.07 2.28 -5.10
N LEU A 74 -3.68 1.72 -6.14
CA LEU A 74 -2.95 0.87 -7.08
C LEU A 74 -1.93 1.73 -7.85
N PHE A 75 -0.66 1.34 -7.83
CA PHE A 75 0.35 1.97 -8.66
C PHE A 75 0.13 1.57 -10.12
N ARG A 76 -0.43 2.48 -10.90
CA ARG A 76 -0.54 2.34 -12.36
C ARG A 76 0.64 3.08 -12.99
N ARG A 77 1.59 2.34 -13.56
CA ARG A 77 2.48 2.91 -14.57
C ARG A 77 1.87 2.61 -15.93
N HIS A 78 1.83 3.59 -16.82
CA HIS A 78 1.55 3.39 -18.25
C HIS A 78 2.59 2.40 -18.80
N PHE A 79 2.27 1.11 -18.74
CA PHE A 79 2.99 0.01 -19.36
C PHE A 79 1.93 -1.00 -19.82
N ILE A 80 1.09 -0.53 -20.73
CA ILE A 80 0.48 -1.26 -21.84
C ILE A 80 0.72 -0.41 -23.09
#